data_AF-A0A0R1QD58-F1
#
_entry.id   AF-A0A0R1QD58-F1
#
_cell.length_a   1.000
_cell.length_b   1.000
_cell.length_c   1.000
_cell.angle_alpha   90.00
_cell.angle_beta   90.00
_cell.angle_gamma   90.00
#
_symmetry.space_group_name_H-M   'P 1'
#
loop_
_entity.id
_entity.type
_entity.pdbx_description
1 polymer ?
#
loop_
_entity_poly.entity_id
_entity_poly.type
_entity_poly.pdbx_seq_one_letter_code
_entity_poly.pdbx_strand_id
1 'polypeptide(L)'
;MTKFEYYNSGLHLATFVVSADQVQVQAWDASQTVALDDAQDAYYASRMAISPKQIFSQWQSVAFKIPEGDAFTTAWGADYQRADDHYWLNRNAKPAIDLVIEGQKVIGFQITVRNANIILATPEALPYTAYADWQKAGMIQKPLPITETDVMIPMPDGVQLAATVIKPAGTTTPCSTILTRTPYGRKQFVPDHERFAHRGYVVVCQDVRGREDSQGEWQPMLHEKADGDATLDWIAAQPWSNGRIGMIGGSYGGYVQWAAAASGNPHLQALVSMVTAGGPFTDIFFHNGVPNSAIIAWYFAVESQRFTPEHLVRDDWDKLFAVRPLSEIPVVGLGHRIPGWDEIRKHQVFDAWMQDMDWQSFADQITVPALIQSGWFDDDGIGTTEALKVTDKYAQGQRKVILGPWLHGGNAQYDVGPIHLGRAGLRHDIDLQHMR
;
A
#
# COMPACT_ATOMS: atom_id res chain seq x y z
N MET A 1 -2.66 31.99 15.89
CA MET A 1 -1.86 30.85 15.42
C MET A 1 -2.56 29.59 15.88
N THR A 2 -2.73 28.63 14.97
CA THR A 2 -3.40 27.36 15.27
C THR A 2 -2.38 26.23 15.17
N LYS A 3 -2.42 25.27 16.10
CA LYS A 3 -1.53 24.12 16.09
C LYS A 3 -2.27 22.91 15.52
N PHE A 4 -1.63 22.20 14.60
CA PHE A 4 -2.10 20.93 14.08
C PHE A 4 -1.06 19.85 14.41
N GLU A 5 -1.51 18.76 15.00
CA GLU A 5 -0.70 17.58 15.26
C GLU A 5 -0.84 16.61 14.08
N TYR A 6 0.29 16.15 13.57
CA TYR A 6 0.36 15.14 12.53
C TYR A 6 0.63 13.77 13.14
N TYR A 7 -0.32 12.87 12.94
CA TYR A 7 -0.20 11.46 13.25
C TYR A 7 -0.30 10.58 12.00
N ASN A 8 0.51 9.53 11.94
CA ASN A 8 0.34 8.43 11.00
C ASN A 8 0.31 7.11 11.76
N SER A 9 -0.81 6.40 11.66
CA SER A 9 -1.01 5.12 12.35
C SER A 9 -0.63 5.22 13.83
N GLY A 10 -1.07 6.26 14.56
CA GLY A 10 -0.76 6.48 15.97
C GLY A 10 0.63 7.02 16.32
N LEU A 11 1.55 7.20 15.35
CA LEU A 11 2.82 7.87 15.58
C LEU A 11 2.65 9.38 15.50
N HIS A 12 3.03 10.12 16.54
CA HIS A 12 3.13 11.59 16.46
C HIS A 12 4.41 11.97 15.72
N LEU A 13 4.30 12.47 14.49
CA LEU A 13 5.44 12.71 13.60
C LEU A 13 5.83 14.19 13.47
N ALA A 14 4.88 15.11 13.63
CA ALA A 14 5.18 16.53 13.64
C ALA A 14 4.06 17.36 14.29
N THR A 15 4.38 18.60 14.62
CA THR A 15 3.42 19.64 14.96
C THR A 15 3.59 20.81 13.98
N PHE A 16 2.52 21.15 13.28
CA PHE A 16 2.45 22.32 12.40
C PHE A 16 1.85 23.51 13.16
N VAL A 17 2.44 24.68 12.99
CA VAL A 17 1.93 25.96 13.52
C VAL A 17 1.56 26.85 12.35
N VAL A 18 0.29 27.20 12.25
CA VAL A 18 -0.27 27.93 11.10
C VAL A 18 -0.73 29.33 11.54
N SER A 19 -0.21 30.35 10.86
CA SER A 19 -0.66 31.74 10.90
C SER A 19 -1.29 32.14 9.56
N ALA A 20 -1.71 33.40 9.42
CA ALA A 20 -2.32 33.90 8.18
C ALA A 20 -1.34 33.92 7.00
N ASP A 21 -0.04 34.01 7.27
CA ASP A 21 1.03 34.28 6.33
C ASP A 21 2.14 33.21 6.34
N GLN A 22 2.16 32.31 7.32
CA GLN A 22 3.24 31.37 7.51
C GLN A 22 2.74 30.01 8.01
N VAL A 23 3.36 28.95 7.49
CA VAL A 23 3.30 27.60 8.05
C VAL A 23 4.67 27.28 8.62
N GLN A 24 4.70 26.84 9.86
CA GLN A 24 5.90 26.35 10.53
C GLN A 24 5.70 24.90 10.94
N VAL A 25 6.79 24.16 11.08
CA VAL A 25 6.77 22.75 11.48
C VAL A 25 7.83 22.46 12.53
N GLN A 26 7.47 21.65 13.50
CA GLN A 26 8.36 21.02 14.45
C GLN A 26 8.26 19.50 14.26
N ALA A 27 9.33 18.88 13.76
CA ALA A 27 9.41 17.42 13.66
C ALA A 27 9.45 16.78 15.07
N TRP A 28 9.06 15.52 15.17
CA TRP A 28 8.96 14.79 16.44
C TRP A 28 10.28 14.68 17.22
N ASP A 29 11.42 14.70 16.52
CA ASP A 29 12.78 14.64 17.06
C ASP A 29 13.46 16.02 17.14
N ALA A 30 12.80 17.07 16.66
CA ALA A 30 13.35 18.41 16.61
C ALA A 30 12.99 19.23 17.86
N SER A 31 14.00 19.91 18.42
CA SER A 31 13.81 20.86 19.52
C SER A 31 13.33 22.23 19.06
N GLN A 32 13.38 22.53 17.76
CA GLN A 32 13.05 23.83 17.19
C GLN A 32 11.92 23.72 16.17
N THR A 33 11.09 24.75 16.13
CA THR A 33 10.10 24.96 15.08
C THR A 33 10.72 25.81 13.99
N VAL A 34 10.61 25.38 12.74
CA VAL A 34 11.18 26.07 11.56
C VAL A 34 10.08 26.42 10.56
N ALA A 35 10.34 27.39 9.68
CA ALA A 35 9.42 27.68 8.58
C ALA A 35 9.34 26.47 7.63
N LEU A 36 8.14 26.12 7.18
CA LEU A 36 7.94 25.01 6.25
C LEU A 36 8.48 25.38 4.86
N ASP A 37 9.65 24.84 4.52
CA ASP A 37 10.24 24.98 3.19
C ASP A 37 9.72 23.93 2.19
N ASP A 38 10.16 23.99 0.93
CA ASP A 38 9.70 23.07 -0.12
C ASP A 38 10.20 21.63 0.09
N ALA A 39 11.37 21.45 0.69
CA ALA A 39 11.92 20.12 0.95
C ALA A 39 11.14 19.41 2.07
N GLN A 40 10.81 20.15 3.12
CA GLN A 40 9.95 19.67 4.20
C GLN A 40 8.53 19.40 3.69
N ASP A 41 7.98 20.28 2.85
CA ASP A 41 6.67 20.06 2.26
C ASP A 41 6.62 18.76 1.46
N ALA A 42 7.61 18.51 0.58
CA ALA A 42 7.73 17.27 -0.17
C ALA A 42 7.90 16.04 0.74
N TYR A 43 8.72 16.16 1.80
CA TYR A 43 8.91 15.10 2.79
C TYR A 43 7.59 14.68 3.44
N TYR A 44 6.80 15.64 3.92
CA TYR A 44 5.51 15.35 4.53
C TYR A 44 4.46 14.93 3.50
N ALA A 45 4.44 15.53 2.31
CA ALA A 45 3.52 15.17 1.24
C ALA A 45 3.61 13.69 0.86
N SER A 46 4.84 13.17 0.73
CA SER A 46 5.08 11.75 0.43
C SER A 46 4.61 10.78 1.53
N ARG A 47 4.36 11.27 2.75
CA ARG A 47 3.94 10.46 3.92
C ARG A 47 2.47 10.66 4.31
N MET A 48 1.93 11.82 3.96
CA MET A 48 0.54 12.23 4.25
C MET A 48 -0.40 12.02 3.06
N ALA A 49 0.15 11.76 1.87
CA ALA A 49 -0.54 11.80 0.58
C ALA A 49 -1.15 13.16 0.20
N ILE A 50 -0.80 14.22 0.93
CA ILE A 50 -1.20 15.61 0.65
C ILE A 50 -0.10 16.57 1.10
N SER A 51 0.15 17.62 0.30
CA SER A 51 1.09 18.69 0.64
C SER A 51 0.56 19.56 1.79
N PRO A 52 1.30 19.71 2.90
CA PRO A 52 0.94 20.65 3.95
C PRO A 52 0.84 22.11 3.45
N LYS A 53 1.70 22.54 2.52
CA LYS A 53 1.59 23.88 1.91
C LYS A 53 0.28 24.03 1.15
N GLN A 54 -0.10 23.05 0.33
CA GLN A 54 -1.38 23.09 -0.38
C GLN A 54 -2.56 23.07 0.59
N ILE A 55 -2.56 22.16 1.58
CA ILE A 55 -3.67 22.04 2.53
C ILE A 55 -3.82 23.26 3.42
N PHE A 56 -2.73 23.93 3.79
CA PHE A 56 -2.83 25.15 4.56
C PHE A 56 -3.05 26.37 3.67
N SER A 57 -2.59 26.39 2.41
CA SER A 57 -2.80 27.52 1.51
C SER A 57 -4.23 27.63 1.01
N GLN A 58 -4.87 26.51 0.61
CA GLN A 58 -6.27 26.60 0.16
C GLN A 58 -7.25 26.78 1.35
N TRP A 59 -6.75 26.60 2.59
CA TRP A 59 -7.48 26.76 3.86
C TRP A 59 -6.83 27.82 4.77
N GLN A 60 -6.14 28.81 4.17
CA GLN A 60 -5.27 29.78 4.87
C GLN A 60 -6.00 30.68 5.86
N SER A 61 -7.33 30.79 5.74
CA SER A 61 -8.11 31.11 6.93
C SER A 61 -8.28 29.82 7.72
N VAL A 62 -7.52 29.64 8.81
CA VAL A 62 -7.78 28.63 9.87
C VAL A 62 -9.16 28.76 10.53
N ALA A 63 -10.01 29.63 9.98
CA ALA A 63 -11.43 29.79 10.19
C ALA A 63 -12.24 29.40 8.94
N PHE A 64 -11.78 28.45 8.11
CA PHE A 64 -12.56 27.96 6.98
C PHE A 64 -13.90 27.47 7.53
N LYS A 65 -14.95 28.20 7.17
CA LYS A 65 -16.31 27.90 7.57
C LYS A 65 -16.94 27.10 6.46
N ILE A 66 -17.35 25.88 6.77
CA ILE A 66 -18.23 25.13 5.88
C ILE A 66 -19.53 25.93 5.68
N PRO A 67 -20.07 25.99 4.46
CA PRO A 67 -21.35 26.62 4.20
C PRO A 67 -22.48 25.86 4.91
N GLU A 68 -23.63 26.51 5.06
CA GLU A 68 -24.85 25.82 5.50
C GLU A 68 -25.32 24.81 4.43
N GLY A 69 -25.88 23.69 4.89
CA GLY A 69 -26.36 22.60 4.04
C GLY A 69 -25.68 21.27 4.36
N ASP A 70 -25.88 20.28 3.47
CA ASP A 70 -25.37 18.91 3.64
C ASP A 70 -24.33 18.52 2.56
N ALA A 71 -24.02 19.42 1.63
CA ALA A 71 -23.00 19.23 0.61
C ALA A 71 -22.43 20.58 0.14
N PHE A 72 -21.16 20.61 -0.24
CA PHE A 72 -20.54 21.75 -0.92
C PHE A 72 -19.35 21.33 -1.77
N THR A 73 -19.00 22.17 -2.75
CA THR A 73 -17.79 22.04 -3.55
C THR A 73 -16.85 23.19 -3.21
N THR A 74 -15.57 22.88 -3.02
CA THR A 74 -14.55 23.88 -2.71
C THR A 74 -14.13 24.65 -3.96
N ALA A 75 -13.41 25.77 -3.77
CA ALA A 75 -12.90 26.56 -4.89
C ALA A 75 -11.90 25.80 -5.79
N TRP A 76 -11.28 24.74 -5.28
CA TRP A 76 -10.37 23.86 -6.02
C TRP A 76 -11.06 22.57 -6.52
N GLY A 77 -12.40 22.50 -6.45
CA GLY A 77 -13.19 21.43 -7.06
C GLY A 77 -13.31 20.14 -6.24
N ALA A 78 -13.00 20.16 -4.94
CA ALA A 78 -13.23 19.01 -4.07
C ALA A 78 -14.68 19.04 -3.54
N ASP A 79 -15.38 17.92 -3.71
CA ASP A 79 -16.75 17.75 -3.23
C ASP A 79 -16.76 17.17 -1.83
N TYR A 80 -17.60 17.75 -0.97
CA TYR A 80 -17.79 17.31 0.40
C TYR A 80 -19.26 17.09 0.71
N GLN A 81 -19.56 16.02 1.46
CA GLN A 81 -20.90 15.74 1.96
C GLN A 81 -20.87 15.53 3.47
N ARG A 82 -21.83 16.12 4.18
CA ARG A 82 -21.97 15.95 5.63
C ARG A 82 -22.20 14.49 5.98
N ALA A 83 -21.42 13.98 6.93
CA ALA A 83 -21.57 12.63 7.48
C ALA A 83 -22.27 12.66 8.84
N ASP A 84 -21.81 13.54 9.72
CA ASP A 84 -22.34 13.75 11.06
C ASP A 84 -22.00 15.17 11.55
N ASP A 85 -22.05 15.40 12.87
CA ASP A 85 -21.76 16.71 13.47
C ASP A 85 -20.28 17.09 13.44
N HIS A 86 -19.38 16.13 13.22
CA HIS A 86 -17.94 16.32 13.21
C HIS A 86 -17.29 15.99 11.87
N TYR A 87 -17.97 15.30 10.95
CA TYR A 87 -17.37 14.79 9.72
C TYR A 87 -18.03 15.28 8.44
N TRP A 88 -17.19 15.62 7.47
CA TRP A 88 -17.55 15.80 6.08
C TRP A 88 -16.67 14.91 5.20
N LEU A 89 -17.32 14.07 4.41
CA LEU A 89 -16.67 13.06 3.58
C LEU A 89 -16.23 13.69 2.27
N ASN A 90 -14.96 13.47 1.89
CA ASN A 90 -14.50 13.90 0.58
C ASN A 90 -14.97 12.92 -0.49
N ARG A 91 -15.91 13.39 -1.32
CA ARG A 91 -16.49 12.64 -2.42
C ARG A 91 -15.57 12.63 -3.64
N ASN A 92 -15.65 11.55 -4.40
CA ASN A 92 -14.96 11.31 -5.66
C ASN A 92 -13.43 11.47 -5.57
N ALA A 93 -12.86 11.23 -4.39
CA ALA A 93 -11.45 11.39 -4.09
C ALA A 93 -10.79 10.08 -3.67
N LYS A 94 -9.53 9.92 -4.06
CA LYS A 94 -8.66 8.81 -3.65
C LYS A 94 -7.22 9.34 -3.45
N PRO A 95 -6.66 9.28 -2.22
CA PRO A 95 -7.36 8.93 -1.00
C PRO A 95 -8.45 9.94 -0.64
N ALA A 96 -9.45 9.51 0.13
CA ALA A 96 -10.40 10.41 0.76
C ALA A 96 -9.71 11.24 1.85
N ILE A 97 -9.90 12.56 1.80
CA ILE A 97 -9.36 13.54 2.75
C ILE A 97 -10.54 14.18 3.49
N ASP A 98 -11.01 13.53 4.55
CA ASP A 98 -12.21 13.96 5.27
C ASP A 98 -11.93 15.16 6.16
N LEU A 99 -12.91 16.07 6.26
CA LEU A 99 -12.81 17.22 7.16
C LEU A 99 -13.37 16.85 8.53
N VAL A 100 -12.63 17.26 9.56
CA VAL A 100 -13.08 17.23 10.95
C VAL A 100 -13.47 18.65 11.36
N ILE A 101 -14.68 18.82 11.89
CA ILE A 101 -15.27 20.13 12.18
C ILE A 101 -15.72 20.29 13.63
N GLU A 102 -15.80 21.54 14.06
CA GLU A 102 -16.55 21.98 15.24
C GLU A 102 -17.43 23.18 14.86
N GLY A 103 -18.74 22.99 14.93
CA GLY A 103 -19.70 23.93 14.35
C GLY A 103 -19.51 24.01 12.83
N GLN A 104 -19.18 25.19 12.31
CA GLN A 104 -18.83 25.34 10.89
C GLN A 104 -17.32 25.36 10.65
N LYS A 105 -16.48 25.32 11.69
CA LYS A 105 -15.04 25.51 11.53
C LYS A 105 -14.35 24.17 11.24
N VAL A 106 -13.51 24.12 10.22
CA VAL A 106 -12.58 22.99 10.04
C VAL A 106 -11.46 23.05 11.05
N ILE A 107 -11.31 21.97 11.81
CA ILE A 107 -10.34 21.83 12.90
C ILE A 107 -9.40 20.62 12.71
N GLY A 108 -9.56 19.88 11.62
CA GLY A 108 -8.64 18.81 11.24
C GLY A 108 -8.99 18.13 9.93
N PHE A 109 -8.09 17.23 9.54
CA PHE A 109 -8.20 16.40 8.35
C PHE A 109 -7.89 14.96 8.74
N GLN A 110 -8.67 14.02 8.21
CA GLN A 110 -8.40 12.59 8.33
C GLN A 110 -8.28 11.99 6.93
N ILE A 111 -7.10 11.46 6.63
CA ILE A 111 -6.81 10.83 5.36
C ILE A 111 -6.77 9.32 5.56
N THR A 112 -7.61 8.62 4.80
CA THR A 112 -7.66 7.15 4.83
C THR A 112 -7.03 6.62 3.56
N VAL A 113 -5.98 5.81 3.70
CA VAL A 113 -5.35 5.08 2.60
C VAL A 113 -5.57 3.58 2.78
N ARG A 114 -5.19 2.79 1.76
CA ARG A 114 -5.37 1.34 1.67
C ARG A 114 -5.16 0.60 3.01
N ASN A 115 -4.11 0.95 3.74
CA ASN A 115 -3.58 0.20 4.88
C ASN A 115 -3.29 1.07 6.12
N ALA A 116 -3.62 2.36 6.10
CA ALA A 116 -3.29 3.28 7.18
C ALA A 116 -4.27 4.44 7.29
N ASN A 117 -4.29 5.05 8.47
CA ASN A 117 -4.95 6.34 8.69
C ASN A 117 -3.92 7.40 9.08
N ILE A 118 -4.13 8.60 8.55
CA ILE A 118 -3.33 9.78 8.78
C ILE A 118 -4.26 10.87 9.34
N ILE A 119 -3.80 11.55 10.38
CA ILE A 119 -4.52 12.65 11.01
C ILE A 119 -3.63 13.89 10.98
N LEU A 120 -4.18 15.00 10.49
CA LEU A 120 -3.61 16.33 10.66
C LEU A 120 -4.68 17.19 11.32
N ALA A 121 -4.63 17.33 12.64
CA ALA A 121 -5.76 17.89 13.38
C ALA A 121 -5.32 18.70 14.59
N THR A 122 -6.12 19.68 14.98
CA THR A 122 -5.94 20.39 16.26
C THR A 122 -6.11 19.42 17.44
N PRO A 123 -5.49 19.68 18.61
CA PRO A 123 -5.64 18.82 19.78
C PRO A 123 -7.11 18.58 20.18
N GLU A 124 -7.97 19.59 19.99
CA GLU A 124 -9.40 19.50 20.30
C GLU A 124 -10.16 18.57 19.34
N ALA A 125 -9.66 18.40 18.11
CA ALA A 125 -10.26 17.54 17.09
C ALA A 125 -9.91 16.04 17.29
N LEU A 126 -8.78 15.74 17.94
CA LEU A 126 -8.25 14.37 18.06
C LEU A 126 -9.28 13.36 18.59
N PRO A 127 -10.09 13.64 19.63
CA PRO A 127 -11.08 12.69 20.13
C PRO A 127 -12.14 12.26 19.12
N TYR A 128 -12.38 13.03 18.05
CA TYR A 128 -13.35 12.71 17.01
C TYR A 128 -12.77 11.81 15.90
N THR A 129 -11.45 11.59 15.89
CA THR A 129 -10.67 10.89 14.85
C THR A 129 -10.25 9.49 15.24
N ALA A 130 -9.58 8.78 14.31
CA ALA A 130 -8.93 7.50 14.55
C ALA A 130 -7.96 7.52 15.75
N TYR A 131 -7.50 8.71 16.16
CA TYR A 131 -6.71 8.89 17.38
C TYR A 131 -7.36 8.29 18.61
N ALA A 132 -8.69 8.40 18.78
CA ALA A 132 -9.38 7.84 19.93
C ALA A 132 -9.24 6.30 20.00
N ASP A 133 -9.34 5.63 18.85
CA ASP A 133 -9.14 4.19 18.75
C ASP A 133 -7.68 3.80 19.00
N TRP A 134 -6.73 4.56 18.46
CA TRP A 134 -5.31 4.35 18.72
C TRP A 134 -4.94 4.55 20.19
N GLN A 135 -5.51 5.57 20.85
CA GLN A 135 -5.29 5.83 22.27
C GLN A 135 -5.83 4.69 23.12
N LYS A 136 -7.07 4.25 22.87
CA LYS A 136 -7.67 3.09 23.54
C LYS A 136 -6.87 1.81 23.31
N ALA A 137 -6.23 1.67 22.15
CA ALA A 137 -5.39 0.54 21.80
C ALA A 137 -3.97 0.59 22.39
N GLY A 138 -3.55 1.72 22.98
CA GLY A 138 -2.16 1.93 23.37
C GLY A 138 -1.18 2.06 22.18
N MET A 139 -1.66 2.45 21.00
CA MET A 139 -0.85 2.60 19.79
C MET A 139 -0.23 3.99 19.65
N ILE A 140 -0.65 4.95 20.48
CA ILE A 140 -0.06 6.29 20.53
C ILE A 140 1.33 6.21 21.14
N GLN A 141 2.34 6.52 20.33
CA GLN A 141 3.74 6.44 20.76
C GLN A 141 4.58 7.49 20.04
N LYS A 142 5.72 7.83 20.65
CA LYS A 142 6.76 8.59 19.98
C LYS A 142 7.52 7.68 19.00
N PRO A 143 7.90 8.17 17.81
CA PRO A 143 8.71 7.41 16.89
C PRO A 143 10.09 7.09 17.48
N LEU A 144 10.63 5.91 17.19
CA LEU A 144 12.07 5.64 17.36
C LEU A 144 12.84 6.28 16.21
N PRO A 145 14.05 6.82 16.43
CA PRO A 145 14.91 7.24 15.32
C PRO A 145 15.22 6.03 14.44
N ILE A 146 15.33 6.22 13.13
CA ILE A 146 15.56 5.16 12.15
C ILE A 146 16.77 5.46 11.28
N THR A 147 17.37 4.40 10.74
CA THR A 147 18.43 4.47 9.72
C THR A 147 18.00 3.69 8.50
N GLU A 148 18.26 4.23 7.31
CA GLU A 148 18.00 3.60 6.02
C GLU A 148 19.32 3.20 5.36
N THR A 149 19.36 2.03 4.71
CA THR A 149 20.52 1.57 3.93
C THR A 149 20.07 0.74 2.74
N ASP A 150 20.62 1.03 1.56
CA ASP A 150 20.43 0.20 0.38
C ASP A 150 21.44 -0.96 0.34
N VAL A 151 20.95 -2.14 -0.02
CA VAL A 151 21.72 -3.38 -0.10
C VAL A 151 21.34 -4.18 -1.35
N MET A 152 22.24 -5.06 -1.76
CA MET A 152 21.98 -6.07 -2.79
C MET A 152 21.94 -7.44 -2.12
N ILE A 153 20.82 -8.15 -2.24
CA ILE A 153 20.58 -9.45 -1.63
C ILE A 153 20.90 -10.54 -2.66
N PRO A 154 21.90 -11.40 -2.41
CA PRO A 154 22.26 -12.46 -3.35
C PRO A 154 21.25 -13.60 -3.31
N MET A 155 20.71 -13.98 -4.47
CA MET A 155 19.90 -15.18 -4.68
C MET A 155 20.81 -16.39 -4.93
N PRO A 156 20.33 -17.64 -4.73
CA PRO A 156 21.14 -18.85 -4.90
C PRO A 156 21.72 -19.04 -6.31
N ASP A 157 21.07 -18.47 -7.33
CA ASP A 157 21.51 -18.49 -8.73
C ASP A 157 22.51 -17.38 -9.08
N GLY A 158 22.92 -16.55 -8.11
CA GLY A 158 23.89 -15.48 -8.26
C GLY A 158 23.31 -14.13 -8.67
N VAL A 159 22.02 -14.05 -9.00
CA VAL A 159 21.34 -12.77 -9.24
C VAL A 159 21.21 -12.01 -7.93
N GLN A 160 21.37 -10.68 -7.99
CA GLN A 160 21.23 -9.83 -6.81
C GLN A 160 19.98 -8.94 -6.88
N LEU A 161 19.16 -8.99 -5.84
CA LEU A 161 17.96 -8.18 -5.72
C LEU A 161 18.20 -6.95 -4.84
N ALA A 162 17.85 -5.77 -5.33
CA ALA A 162 18.00 -4.53 -4.61
C ALA A 162 16.95 -4.41 -3.51
N ALA A 163 17.39 -4.01 -2.31
CA ALA A 163 16.52 -3.77 -1.18
C ALA A 163 16.94 -2.53 -0.40
N THR A 164 15.98 -1.89 0.25
CA THR A 164 16.19 -0.85 1.24
C THR A 164 15.85 -1.42 2.61
N VAL A 165 16.82 -1.42 3.52
CA VAL A 165 16.66 -1.84 4.91
C VAL A 165 16.48 -0.61 5.80
N ILE A 166 15.36 -0.54 6.51
CA ILE A 166 15.05 0.52 7.47
C ILE A 166 15.01 -0.12 8.86
N LYS A 167 15.79 0.39 9.82
CA LYS A 167 15.86 -0.18 11.17
C LYS A 167 15.91 0.90 12.25
N PRO A 168 15.49 0.58 13.49
CA PRO A 168 15.66 1.48 14.62
C PRO A 168 17.14 1.81 14.84
N ALA A 169 17.46 3.09 14.96
CA ALA A 169 18.83 3.56 15.14
C ALA A 169 19.41 3.05 16.47
N GLY A 170 20.65 2.57 16.43
CA GLY A 170 21.37 2.11 17.63
C GLY A 170 20.84 0.82 18.25
N THR A 171 19.94 0.07 17.59
CA THR A 171 19.49 -1.21 18.11
C THR A 171 20.63 -2.23 18.15
N THR A 172 20.80 -2.88 19.30
CA THR A 172 21.71 -4.02 19.52
C THR A 172 20.95 -5.32 19.72
N THR A 173 19.62 -5.24 19.82
CA THR A 173 18.75 -6.41 20.04
C THR A 173 18.17 -6.85 18.69
N PRO A 174 18.23 -8.16 18.37
CA PRO A 174 17.59 -8.68 17.17
C PRO A 174 16.07 -8.42 17.14
N CYS A 175 15.58 -7.87 16.03
CA CYS A 175 14.20 -7.46 15.83
C CYS A 175 13.47 -8.39 14.87
N SER A 176 12.13 -8.40 14.97
CA SER A 176 11.28 -8.98 13.92
C SER A 176 11.28 -8.08 12.69
N THR A 177 11.08 -8.67 11.52
CA THR A 177 11.16 -7.97 10.23
C THR A 177 9.82 -7.91 9.53
N ILE A 178 9.54 -6.79 8.87
CA ILE A 178 8.44 -6.63 7.91
C ILE A 178 9.04 -6.56 6.52
N LEU A 179 8.69 -7.49 5.65
CA LEU A 179 9.16 -7.58 4.27
C LEU A 179 8.05 -7.18 3.29
N THR A 180 8.38 -6.29 2.37
CA THR A 180 7.58 -5.95 1.20
C THR A 180 8.41 -6.20 -0.05
N ARG A 181 7.88 -6.99 -0.99
CA ARG A 181 8.49 -7.22 -2.31
C ARG A 181 7.58 -6.59 -3.38
N THR A 182 8.15 -5.91 -4.37
CA THR A 182 7.37 -5.14 -5.34
C THR A 182 8.03 -5.01 -6.71
N PRO A 183 7.26 -4.94 -7.81
CA PRO A 183 7.77 -4.57 -9.12
C PRO A 183 7.66 -3.06 -9.44
N TYR A 184 7.16 -2.26 -8.49
CA TYR A 184 6.79 -0.85 -8.71
C TYR A 184 7.80 0.19 -8.21
N GLY A 185 8.97 -0.24 -7.73
CA GLY A 185 9.94 0.65 -7.08
C GLY A 185 9.88 0.62 -5.56
N ARG A 186 10.81 -0.09 -4.93
CA ARG A 186 10.92 -0.26 -3.48
C ARG A 186 10.94 1.06 -2.72
N LYS A 187 11.55 2.10 -3.31
CA LYS A 187 11.65 3.44 -2.71
C LYS A 187 10.30 4.13 -2.56
N GLN A 188 9.31 3.81 -3.40
CA GLN A 188 7.95 4.34 -3.25
C GLN A 188 7.24 3.83 -1.99
N PHE A 189 7.66 2.66 -1.48
CA PHE A 189 7.05 2.03 -0.30
C PHE A 189 7.73 2.43 1.01
N VAL A 190 8.96 2.96 0.95
CA VAL A 190 9.72 3.38 2.14
C VAL A 190 8.92 4.33 3.03
N PRO A 191 8.34 5.46 2.53
CA PRO A 191 7.60 6.40 3.38
C PRO A 191 6.43 5.76 4.15
N ASP A 192 5.70 4.84 3.52
CA ASP A 192 4.58 4.14 4.15
C ASP A 192 5.05 3.16 5.23
N HIS A 193 6.17 2.46 4.99
CA HIS A 193 6.64 1.37 5.85
C HIS A 193 7.55 1.85 7.00
N GLU A 194 8.10 3.07 6.94
CA GLU A 194 8.84 3.70 8.06
C GLU A 194 8.07 3.60 9.39
N ARG A 195 6.74 3.62 9.34
CA ARG A 195 5.88 3.49 10.53
C ARG A 195 6.11 2.22 11.32
N PHE A 196 6.60 1.13 10.72
CA PHE A 196 6.92 -0.11 11.42
C PHE A 196 8.29 -0.01 12.08
N ALA A 197 9.27 0.59 11.39
CA ALA A 197 10.61 0.82 11.92
C ALA A 197 10.60 1.77 13.13
N HIS A 198 9.76 2.81 13.08
CA HIS A 198 9.49 3.68 14.22
C HIS A 198 8.89 2.97 15.44
N ARG A 199 8.42 1.71 15.33
CA ARG A 199 7.92 0.89 16.46
C ARG A 199 8.87 -0.23 16.86
N GLY A 200 10.07 -0.30 16.28
CA GLY A 200 11.07 -1.30 16.66
C GLY A 200 11.19 -2.49 15.72
N TYR A 201 10.42 -2.55 14.63
CA TYR A 201 10.62 -3.57 13.60
C TYR A 201 11.79 -3.20 12.69
N VAL A 202 12.40 -4.18 12.04
CA VAL A 202 13.17 -3.90 10.81
C VAL A 202 12.22 -3.98 9.63
N VAL A 203 12.42 -3.14 8.62
CA VAL A 203 11.66 -3.15 7.38
C VAL A 203 12.61 -3.42 6.24
N VAL A 204 12.21 -4.30 5.32
CA VAL A 204 12.92 -4.57 4.07
C VAL A 204 11.95 -4.33 2.92
N CYS A 205 12.20 -3.28 2.13
CA CYS A 205 11.49 -3.04 0.87
C CYS A 205 12.39 -3.53 -0.27
N GLN A 206 11.95 -4.50 -1.07
CA GLN A 206 12.76 -5.15 -2.10
C GLN A 206 12.11 -5.01 -3.48
N ASP A 207 12.91 -4.68 -4.49
CA ASP A 207 12.50 -4.79 -5.89
C ASP A 207 12.60 -6.25 -6.34
N VAL A 208 11.54 -6.78 -6.95
CA VAL A 208 11.57 -8.15 -7.48
C VAL A 208 12.53 -8.27 -8.68
N ARG A 209 12.86 -9.49 -9.08
CA ARG A 209 13.86 -9.78 -10.12
C ARG A 209 13.59 -9.04 -11.43
N GLY A 210 14.64 -8.48 -12.01
CA GLY A 210 14.57 -7.72 -13.27
C GLY A 210 13.81 -6.40 -13.19
N ARG A 211 13.44 -5.95 -11.99
CA ARG A 211 12.77 -4.66 -11.75
C ARG A 211 13.72 -3.67 -11.11
N GLU A 212 13.61 -2.43 -11.52
CA GLU A 212 14.24 -1.28 -10.88
C GLU A 212 15.76 -1.47 -10.75
N ASP A 213 16.28 -1.53 -9.52
CA ASP A 213 17.72 -1.75 -9.31
C ASP A 213 18.08 -3.23 -9.13
N SER A 214 17.10 -4.14 -9.13
CA SER A 214 17.35 -5.59 -9.10
C SER A 214 17.87 -6.10 -10.43
N GLN A 215 18.80 -7.05 -10.35
CA GLN A 215 19.35 -7.76 -11.51
C GLN A 215 18.39 -8.86 -11.99
N GLY A 216 18.77 -9.54 -13.08
CA GLY A 216 18.03 -10.66 -13.66
C GLY A 216 17.01 -10.22 -14.72
N GLU A 217 16.28 -11.20 -15.25
CA GLU A 217 15.26 -10.97 -16.28
C GLU A 217 13.88 -10.89 -15.64
N TRP A 218 13.07 -9.94 -16.10
CA TRP A 218 11.70 -9.77 -15.62
C TRP A 218 10.75 -10.68 -16.39
N GLN A 219 10.24 -11.69 -15.68
CA GLN A 219 9.04 -12.42 -16.05
C GLN A 219 8.14 -12.40 -14.82
N PRO A 220 6.97 -11.72 -14.86
CA PRO A 220 6.13 -11.66 -13.70
C PRO A 220 5.76 -13.05 -13.21
N MET A 221 5.80 -13.22 -11.88
CA MET A 221 5.34 -14.38 -11.11
C MET A 221 6.30 -15.55 -11.08
N LEU A 222 7.11 -15.71 -12.13
CA LEU A 222 7.98 -16.88 -12.35
C LEU A 222 8.93 -17.16 -11.19
N HIS A 223 9.57 -16.13 -10.66
CA HIS A 223 10.64 -16.29 -9.66
C HIS A 223 10.20 -16.05 -8.23
N GLU A 224 8.94 -15.67 -8.00
CA GLU A 224 8.52 -15.08 -6.73
C GLU A 224 8.55 -16.05 -5.54
N LYS A 225 8.33 -17.34 -5.79
CA LYS A 225 8.46 -18.39 -4.78
C LYS A 225 9.92 -18.60 -4.35
N ALA A 226 10.83 -18.76 -5.31
CA ALA A 226 12.25 -19.03 -5.05
C ALA A 226 12.97 -17.79 -4.49
N ASP A 227 12.74 -16.62 -5.06
CA ASP A 227 13.35 -15.37 -4.61
C ASP A 227 12.78 -14.92 -3.27
N GLY A 228 11.49 -15.16 -3.02
CA GLY A 228 10.84 -14.94 -1.73
C GLY A 228 11.49 -15.79 -0.64
N ASP A 229 11.63 -17.09 -0.88
CA ASP A 229 12.29 -18.05 0.03
C ASP A 229 13.72 -17.61 0.39
N ALA A 230 14.55 -17.35 -0.63
CA ALA A 230 15.94 -16.93 -0.44
C ALA A 230 16.06 -15.58 0.30
N THR A 231 15.13 -14.65 0.04
CA THR A 231 15.10 -13.37 0.74
C THR A 231 14.77 -13.55 2.22
N LEU A 232 13.84 -14.46 2.56
CA LEU A 232 13.49 -14.77 3.95
C LEU A 232 14.69 -15.36 4.70
N ASP A 233 15.40 -16.31 4.10
CA ASP A 233 16.62 -16.88 4.68
C ASP A 233 17.72 -15.84 4.86
N TRP A 234 17.92 -14.96 3.87
CA TRP A 234 18.90 -13.89 3.97
C TRP A 234 18.58 -12.93 5.12
N ILE A 235 17.31 -12.53 5.28
CA ILE A 235 16.86 -11.69 6.38
C ILE A 235 17.10 -12.38 7.72
N ALA A 236 16.75 -13.66 7.85
CA ALA A 236 16.92 -14.42 9.09
C ALA A 236 18.39 -14.58 9.50
N ALA A 237 19.31 -14.61 8.53
CA ALA A 237 20.75 -14.69 8.76
C ALA A 237 21.39 -13.36 9.22
N GLN A 238 20.67 -12.23 9.14
CA GLN A 238 21.24 -10.94 9.52
C GLN A 238 21.41 -10.79 11.03
N PRO A 239 22.47 -10.12 11.52
CA PRO A 239 22.73 -9.96 12.96
C PRO A 239 21.66 -9.14 13.69
N TRP A 240 20.89 -8.34 12.95
CA TRP A 240 19.79 -7.54 13.47
C TRP A 240 18.44 -8.28 13.47
N SER A 241 18.37 -9.51 12.96
CA SER A 241 17.14 -10.28 12.80
C SER A 241 16.99 -11.34 13.88
N ASN A 242 15.79 -11.45 14.45
CA ASN A 242 15.44 -12.56 15.34
C ASN A 242 14.87 -13.78 14.57
N GLY A 243 14.93 -13.76 13.24
CA GLY A 243 14.44 -14.84 12.38
C GLY A 243 12.92 -14.89 12.20
N ARG A 244 12.16 -13.92 12.73
CA ARG A 244 10.70 -13.81 12.55
C ARG A 244 10.38 -12.71 11.55
N ILE A 245 9.73 -13.09 10.46
CA ILE A 245 9.44 -12.19 9.34
C ILE A 245 7.94 -12.20 9.07
N GLY A 246 7.31 -11.03 9.08
CA GLY A 246 5.99 -10.83 8.51
C GLY A 246 6.11 -10.22 7.12
N MET A 247 5.15 -10.48 6.24
CA MET A 247 5.06 -9.78 4.96
C MET A 247 3.78 -8.94 4.88
N ILE A 248 3.86 -7.83 4.16
CA ILE A 248 2.73 -6.95 3.89
C ILE A 248 2.80 -6.42 2.46
N GLY A 249 1.64 -6.20 1.84
CA GLY A 249 1.58 -5.72 0.47
C GLY A 249 0.20 -5.98 -0.14
N GLY A 250 -0.04 -5.38 -1.29
CA GLY A 250 -1.27 -5.67 -2.02
C GLY A 250 -1.14 -5.68 -3.54
N SER A 251 -2.17 -6.18 -4.21
CA SER A 251 -2.13 -6.55 -5.63
C SER A 251 -1.04 -7.59 -5.87
N TYR A 252 -0.08 -7.32 -6.75
CA TYR A 252 1.13 -8.12 -6.91
C TYR A 252 1.92 -8.27 -5.60
N GLY A 253 1.94 -7.22 -4.77
CA GLY A 253 2.52 -7.28 -3.42
C GLY A 253 1.75 -8.20 -2.47
N GLY A 254 0.51 -8.56 -2.79
CA GLY A 254 -0.24 -9.64 -2.14
C GLY A 254 0.18 -11.00 -2.67
N TYR A 255 0.27 -11.17 -4.00
CA TYR A 255 0.68 -12.41 -4.67
C TYR A 255 2.05 -12.89 -4.18
N VAL A 256 3.06 -12.01 -4.13
CA VAL A 256 4.43 -12.39 -3.71
C VAL A 256 4.50 -12.92 -2.27
N GLN A 257 3.52 -12.57 -1.41
CA GLN A 257 3.43 -13.11 -0.06
C GLN A 257 3.00 -14.58 -0.08
N TRP A 258 1.98 -14.89 -0.88
CA TRP A 258 1.49 -16.26 -1.04
C TRP A 258 2.50 -17.14 -1.78
N ALA A 259 3.19 -16.59 -2.79
CA ALA A 259 4.28 -17.27 -3.46
C ALA A 259 5.44 -17.58 -2.51
N ALA A 260 5.83 -16.64 -1.64
CA ALA A 260 6.83 -16.91 -0.61
C ALA A 260 6.33 -17.92 0.43
N ALA A 261 5.08 -17.83 0.87
CA ALA A 261 4.49 -18.80 1.79
C ALA A 261 4.43 -20.23 1.23
N ALA A 262 4.22 -20.37 -0.08
CA ALA A 262 4.24 -21.64 -0.80
C ALA A 262 5.62 -22.33 -0.78
N SER A 263 6.71 -21.64 -0.41
CA SER A 263 8.00 -22.30 -0.20
C SER A 263 8.04 -23.12 1.10
N GLY A 264 7.14 -22.84 2.05
CA GLY A 264 7.16 -23.43 3.39
C GLY A 264 8.27 -22.88 4.29
N ASN A 265 8.83 -21.70 3.98
CA ASN A 265 9.94 -21.13 4.74
C ASN A 265 9.58 -20.93 6.23
N PRO A 266 10.37 -21.47 7.18
CA PRO A 266 10.06 -21.40 8.60
C PRO A 266 10.23 -20.01 9.21
N HIS A 267 10.86 -19.05 8.53
CA HIS A 267 11.05 -17.68 9.01
C HIS A 267 9.83 -16.79 8.76
N LEU A 268 8.92 -17.20 7.87
CA LEU A 268 7.69 -16.46 7.59
C LEU A 268 6.62 -16.76 8.65
N GLN A 269 6.20 -15.73 9.38
CA GLN A 269 5.37 -15.86 10.59
C GLN A 269 3.99 -15.20 10.48
N ALA A 270 3.79 -14.26 9.55
CA ALA A 270 2.50 -13.63 9.32
C ALA A 270 2.41 -13.02 7.92
N LEU A 271 1.20 -13.03 7.35
CA LEU A 271 0.86 -12.30 6.13
C LEU A 271 -0.17 -11.21 6.41
N VAL A 272 0.04 -10.04 5.84
CA VAL A 272 -0.96 -8.98 5.69
C VAL A 272 -1.17 -8.77 4.18
N SER A 273 -2.02 -9.62 3.62
CA SER A 273 -2.31 -9.68 2.19
C SER A 273 -3.52 -8.81 1.87
N MET A 274 -3.32 -7.82 1.00
CA MET A 274 -4.35 -6.83 0.65
C MET A 274 -4.68 -6.91 -0.84
N VAL A 275 -5.96 -6.95 -1.22
CA VAL A 275 -6.42 -6.92 -2.63
C VAL A 275 -5.54 -7.80 -3.54
N THR A 276 -5.33 -9.05 -3.11
CA THR A 276 -4.25 -9.88 -3.65
C THR A 276 -4.57 -10.37 -5.05
N ALA A 277 -3.61 -10.22 -5.96
CA ALA A 277 -3.62 -10.91 -7.23
C ALA A 277 -3.57 -12.44 -7.01
N GLY A 278 -4.28 -13.18 -7.86
CA GLY A 278 -4.31 -14.63 -7.87
C GLY A 278 -3.23 -15.27 -8.73
N GLY A 279 -3.32 -16.59 -8.90
CA GLY A 279 -2.43 -17.35 -9.76
C GLY A 279 -2.53 -16.97 -11.25
N PRO A 280 -1.51 -17.31 -12.06
CA PRO A 280 -1.42 -16.86 -13.46
C PRO A 280 -2.56 -17.40 -14.35
N PHE A 281 -3.09 -18.59 -14.05
CA PHE A 281 -4.12 -19.27 -14.86
C PHE A 281 -5.56 -19.02 -14.39
N THR A 282 -5.73 -18.70 -13.11
CA THR A 282 -7.05 -18.49 -12.51
C THR A 282 -7.45 -17.03 -12.50
N ASP A 283 -6.47 -16.12 -12.40
CA ASP A 283 -6.71 -14.68 -12.30
C ASP A 283 -5.95 -13.85 -13.35
N ILE A 284 -4.61 -13.84 -13.29
CA ILE A 284 -3.85 -12.70 -13.83
C ILE A 284 -3.72 -12.74 -15.35
N PHE A 285 -3.23 -13.84 -15.93
CA PHE A 285 -3.13 -13.95 -17.39
C PHE A 285 -4.37 -14.60 -18.00
N PHE A 286 -5.11 -15.36 -17.19
CA PHE A 286 -6.34 -16.04 -17.57
C PHE A 286 -7.33 -15.98 -16.41
N HIS A 287 -8.62 -15.91 -16.72
CA HIS A 287 -9.70 -16.13 -15.79
C HIS A 287 -10.23 -17.57 -15.96
N ASN A 288 -9.75 -18.49 -15.12
CA ASN A 288 -10.06 -19.93 -15.21
C ASN A 288 -9.85 -20.50 -16.64
N GLY A 289 -8.72 -20.16 -17.27
CA GLY A 289 -8.38 -20.60 -18.63
C GLY A 289 -8.92 -19.74 -19.78
N VAL A 290 -9.72 -18.70 -19.51
CA VAL A 290 -10.11 -17.69 -20.51
C VAL A 290 -9.06 -16.57 -20.52
N PRO A 291 -8.37 -16.27 -21.63
CA PRO A 291 -7.33 -15.24 -21.61
C PRO A 291 -7.84 -13.87 -21.16
N ASN A 292 -7.16 -13.28 -20.17
CA ASN A 292 -7.43 -11.94 -19.70
C ASN A 292 -6.71 -10.93 -20.63
N SER A 293 -7.46 -10.09 -21.35
CA SER A 293 -6.87 -9.04 -22.17
C SER A 293 -6.63 -7.75 -21.39
N ALA A 294 -7.41 -7.48 -20.34
CA ALA A 294 -7.32 -6.23 -19.57
C ALA A 294 -6.00 -6.12 -18.80
N ILE A 295 -5.42 -7.25 -18.38
CA ILE A 295 -4.12 -7.30 -17.70
C ILE A 295 -2.97 -6.66 -18.51
N ILE A 296 -3.12 -6.52 -19.83
CA ILE A 296 -2.12 -5.88 -20.68
C ILE A 296 -1.85 -4.43 -20.26
N ALA A 297 -2.84 -3.74 -19.67
CA ALA A 297 -2.68 -2.39 -19.16
C ALA A 297 -1.67 -2.34 -18.02
N TRP A 298 -1.81 -3.24 -17.04
CA TRP A 298 -0.81 -3.42 -15.99
C TRP A 298 0.54 -3.84 -16.58
N TYR A 299 0.54 -4.78 -17.53
CA TYR A 299 1.77 -5.28 -18.14
C TYR A 299 2.56 -4.18 -18.85
N PHE A 300 1.88 -3.23 -19.52
CA PHE A 300 2.54 -2.08 -20.15
C PHE A 300 3.29 -1.20 -19.14
N ALA A 301 2.79 -1.06 -17.90
CA ALA A 301 3.46 -0.29 -16.87
C ALA A 301 4.67 -1.03 -16.27
N VAL A 302 4.69 -2.35 -16.36
CA VAL A 302 5.76 -3.20 -15.81
C VAL A 302 6.56 -3.92 -16.90
N GLU A 303 6.50 -3.53 -18.17
CA GLU A 303 7.22 -4.26 -19.23
C GLU A 303 8.73 -4.02 -19.18
N SER A 304 9.12 -2.77 -18.93
CA SER A 304 10.52 -2.32 -18.88
C SER A 304 11.05 -2.37 -17.47
N GLN A 305 12.37 -2.50 -17.27
CA GLN A 305 12.99 -2.56 -15.94
C GLN A 305 12.46 -1.50 -14.95
N ARG A 306 12.23 -0.27 -15.40
CA ARG A 306 11.58 0.79 -14.58
C ARG A 306 10.06 0.73 -14.68
N PHE A 307 9.39 0.96 -13.57
CA PHE A 307 7.94 1.07 -13.52
C PHE A 307 7.50 2.38 -14.19
N THR A 308 6.61 2.26 -15.17
CA THR A 308 6.14 3.37 -16.01
C THR A 308 4.62 3.48 -15.90
N PRO A 309 4.08 4.03 -14.80
CA PRO A 309 2.64 4.11 -14.58
C PRO A 309 1.91 4.95 -15.64
N GLU A 310 2.60 5.83 -16.33
CA GLU A 310 2.06 6.64 -17.43
C GLU A 310 1.51 5.77 -18.56
N HIS A 311 2.04 4.56 -18.75
CA HIS A 311 1.55 3.64 -19.77
C HIS A 311 0.13 3.08 -19.47
N LEU A 312 -0.35 3.20 -18.22
CA LEU A 312 -1.74 2.87 -17.87
C LEU A 312 -2.72 3.95 -18.34
N VAL A 313 -2.25 5.20 -18.42
CA VAL A 313 -3.07 6.37 -18.69
C VAL A 313 -3.18 6.56 -20.20
N ARG A 314 -4.22 5.96 -20.79
CA ARG A 314 -4.46 5.99 -22.24
C ARG A 314 -5.93 6.13 -22.57
N ASP A 315 -6.22 6.89 -23.63
CA ASP A 315 -7.58 7.09 -24.15
C ASP A 315 -7.93 6.10 -25.27
N ASP A 316 -6.99 5.23 -25.68
CA ASP A 316 -7.12 4.32 -26.81
C ASP A 316 -7.32 2.85 -26.42
N TRP A 317 -7.57 2.54 -25.14
CA TRP A 317 -7.75 1.17 -24.65
C TRP A 317 -8.81 0.37 -25.43
N ASP A 318 -9.95 0.98 -25.77
CA ASP A 318 -10.99 0.33 -26.58
C ASP A 318 -10.47 -0.12 -27.96
N LYS A 319 -9.57 0.68 -28.57
CA LYS A 319 -8.95 0.33 -29.85
C LYS A 319 -7.92 -0.78 -29.66
N LEU A 320 -7.11 -0.72 -28.61
CA LEU A 320 -6.11 -1.74 -28.29
C LEU A 320 -6.76 -3.09 -28.00
N PHE A 321 -7.85 -3.12 -27.23
CA PHE A 321 -8.59 -4.35 -26.94
C PHE A 321 -9.32 -4.95 -28.15
N ALA A 322 -9.47 -4.20 -29.25
CA ALA A 322 -9.98 -4.71 -30.53
C ALA A 322 -8.89 -5.37 -31.41
N VAL A 323 -7.59 -5.18 -31.11
CA VAL A 323 -6.49 -5.73 -31.90
C VAL A 323 -6.47 -7.26 -31.84
N ARG A 324 -6.31 -7.91 -32.99
CA ARG A 324 -6.17 -9.37 -33.10
C ARG A 324 -5.03 -9.74 -34.06
N PRO A 325 -4.24 -10.80 -33.74
CA PRO A 325 -4.29 -11.60 -32.51
C PRO A 325 -3.85 -10.80 -31.27
N LEU A 326 -4.21 -11.27 -30.05
CA LEU A 326 -3.89 -10.57 -28.79
C LEU A 326 -2.37 -10.36 -28.57
N SER A 327 -1.53 -11.14 -29.24
CA SER A 327 -0.07 -10.97 -29.25
C SER A 327 0.39 -9.68 -29.94
N GLU A 328 -0.45 -9.06 -30.78
CA GLU A 328 -0.10 -7.80 -31.48
C GLU A 328 -0.45 -6.55 -30.67
N ILE A 329 -1.14 -6.68 -29.53
CA ILE A 329 -1.52 -5.53 -28.69
C ILE A 329 -0.29 -4.70 -28.28
N PRO A 330 0.83 -5.28 -27.79
CA PRO A 330 2.02 -4.51 -27.47
C PRO A 330 2.63 -3.78 -28.67
N VAL A 331 2.65 -4.40 -29.85
CA VAL A 331 3.22 -3.79 -31.06
C VAL A 331 2.40 -2.56 -31.47
N VAL A 332 1.07 -2.64 -31.38
CA VAL A 332 0.19 -1.50 -31.67
C VAL A 332 0.23 -0.43 -30.56
N GLY A 333 0.27 -0.85 -29.30
CA GLY A 333 0.18 0.05 -28.14
C GLY A 333 1.49 0.75 -27.75
N LEU A 334 2.61 0.05 -27.87
CA LEU A 334 3.94 0.49 -27.46
C LEU A 334 4.96 0.53 -28.61
N GLY A 335 4.61 0.05 -29.81
CA GLY A 335 5.52 0.02 -30.96
C GLY A 335 6.53 -1.13 -30.96
N HIS A 336 6.46 -2.04 -29.99
CA HIS A 336 7.39 -3.17 -29.86
C HIS A 336 6.76 -4.39 -29.17
N ARG A 337 7.40 -5.55 -29.29
CA ARG A 337 6.98 -6.78 -28.59
C ARG A 337 7.46 -6.76 -27.15
N ILE A 338 6.65 -7.32 -26.25
CA ILE A 338 7.04 -7.58 -24.87
C ILE A 338 7.38 -9.07 -24.75
N PRO A 339 8.66 -9.46 -24.54
CA PRO A 339 9.05 -10.88 -24.53
C PRO A 339 8.25 -11.73 -23.54
N GLY A 340 8.03 -11.24 -22.32
CA GLY A 340 7.26 -11.98 -21.32
C GLY A 340 5.78 -12.15 -21.66
N TRP A 341 5.19 -11.21 -22.41
CA TRP A 341 3.83 -11.36 -22.94
C TRP A 341 3.78 -12.47 -23.99
N ASP A 342 4.74 -12.49 -24.91
CA ASP A 342 4.85 -13.55 -25.91
C ASP A 342 5.12 -14.92 -25.27
N GLU A 343 5.88 -14.98 -24.17
CA GLU A 343 6.13 -16.20 -23.40
C GLU A 343 4.84 -16.77 -22.79
N ILE A 344 4.08 -15.95 -22.05
CA ILE A 344 2.79 -16.36 -21.44
C ILE A 344 1.84 -16.95 -22.49
N ARG A 345 1.86 -16.43 -23.72
CA ARG A 345 0.98 -16.89 -24.81
C ARG A 345 1.34 -18.27 -25.37
N LYS A 346 2.54 -18.79 -25.08
CA LYS A 346 2.92 -20.19 -25.37
C LYS A 346 2.24 -21.17 -24.40
N HIS A 347 1.82 -20.69 -23.23
CA HIS A 347 1.25 -21.47 -22.13
C HIS A 347 -0.28 -21.24 -22.02
N GLN A 348 -1.05 -21.77 -22.97
CA GLN A 348 -2.51 -21.57 -23.04
C GLN A 348 -3.34 -22.53 -22.17
N VAL A 349 -2.66 -23.46 -21.50
CA VAL A 349 -3.25 -24.45 -20.59
C VAL A 349 -2.49 -24.41 -19.27
N PHE A 350 -3.08 -25.02 -18.24
CA PHE A 350 -2.39 -25.21 -16.97
C PHE A 350 -1.33 -26.32 -17.11
N ASP A 351 -0.11 -25.93 -17.49
CA ASP A 351 1.05 -26.80 -17.60
C ASP A 351 2.03 -26.60 -16.41
N ALA A 352 3.17 -27.29 -16.46
CA ALA A 352 4.16 -27.22 -15.38
C ALA A 352 4.71 -25.80 -15.14
N TRP A 353 4.81 -24.99 -16.20
CA TRP A 353 5.29 -23.61 -16.08
C TRP A 353 4.28 -22.74 -15.34
N MET A 354 2.98 -22.91 -15.62
CA MET A 354 1.91 -22.27 -14.86
C MET A 354 1.83 -22.77 -13.42
N GLN A 355 2.01 -24.08 -13.22
CA GLN A 355 1.95 -24.72 -11.90
C GLN A 355 3.03 -24.18 -10.95
N ASP A 356 4.25 -23.94 -11.43
CA ASP A 356 5.34 -23.44 -10.59
C ASP A 356 5.07 -22.03 -10.03
N MET A 357 4.24 -21.24 -10.72
CA MET A 357 3.78 -19.91 -10.29
C MET A 357 2.45 -19.95 -9.52
N ASP A 358 1.74 -21.06 -9.52
CA ASP A 358 0.47 -21.18 -8.84
C ASP A 358 0.68 -21.59 -7.37
N TRP A 359 0.65 -20.61 -6.47
CA TRP A 359 0.80 -20.84 -5.03
C TRP A 359 -0.27 -21.77 -4.44
N GLN A 360 -1.43 -21.93 -5.08
CA GLN A 360 -2.45 -22.91 -4.66
C GLN A 360 -2.02 -24.36 -4.90
N SER A 361 -1.19 -24.62 -5.92
CA SER A 361 -0.58 -25.93 -6.15
C SER A 361 0.34 -26.36 -4.99
N PHE A 362 0.68 -25.43 -4.10
CA PHE A 362 1.50 -25.62 -2.91
C PHE A 362 0.73 -25.29 -1.61
N ALA A 363 -0.60 -25.37 -1.63
CA ALA A 363 -1.45 -24.98 -0.50
C ALA A 363 -1.09 -25.68 0.81
N ASP A 364 -0.68 -26.95 0.76
CA ASP A 364 -0.29 -27.73 1.95
C ASP A 364 0.97 -27.20 2.65
N GLN A 365 1.80 -26.40 1.96
CA GLN A 365 2.98 -25.75 2.53
C GLN A 365 2.61 -24.41 3.21
N ILE A 366 1.49 -23.82 2.82
CA ILE A 366 1.03 -22.53 3.32
C ILE A 366 0.34 -22.74 4.66
N THR A 367 1.11 -22.59 5.73
CA THR A 367 0.65 -22.76 7.13
C THR A 367 0.74 -21.49 7.96
N VAL A 368 1.32 -20.44 7.39
CA VAL A 368 1.53 -19.13 8.04
C VAL A 368 0.18 -18.44 8.32
N PRO A 369 -0.03 -17.85 9.51
CA PRO A 369 -1.20 -17.02 9.78
C PRO A 369 -1.37 -15.87 8.79
N ALA A 370 -2.61 -15.57 8.40
CA ALA A 370 -2.90 -14.58 7.38
C ALA A 370 -4.05 -13.63 7.79
N LEU A 371 -3.80 -12.33 7.63
CA LEU A 371 -4.82 -11.30 7.51
C LEU A 371 -5.06 -11.03 6.03
N ILE A 372 -6.28 -11.32 5.58
CA ILE A 372 -6.75 -11.11 4.21
C ILE A 372 -7.65 -9.89 4.20
N GLN A 373 -7.25 -8.83 3.50
CA GLN A 373 -8.02 -7.62 3.32
C GLN A 373 -8.37 -7.45 1.84
N SER A 374 -9.63 -7.24 1.48
CA SER A 374 -10.01 -6.94 0.09
C SER A 374 -11.35 -6.20 0.05
N GLY A 375 -11.81 -5.88 -1.15
CA GLY A 375 -13.08 -5.23 -1.42
C GLY A 375 -14.03 -6.11 -2.22
N TRP A 376 -15.34 -5.94 -2.00
CA TRP A 376 -16.37 -6.59 -2.83
C TRP A 376 -16.36 -6.13 -4.30
N PHE A 377 -15.75 -4.98 -4.59
CA PHE A 377 -15.62 -4.41 -5.94
C PHE A 377 -14.15 -4.37 -6.39
N ASP A 378 -13.28 -5.15 -5.76
CA ASP A 378 -11.90 -5.37 -6.18
C ASP A 378 -11.88 -6.18 -7.48
N ASP A 379 -11.18 -5.69 -8.50
CA ASP A 379 -11.03 -6.36 -9.80
C ASP A 379 -10.06 -7.56 -9.72
N ASP A 380 -9.20 -7.62 -8.70
CA ASP A 380 -8.38 -8.79 -8.32
C ASP A 380 -9.10 -9.68 -7.27
N GLY A 381 -10.43 -9.62 -7.17
CA GLY A 381 -11.22 -10.38 -6.20
C GLY A 381 -11.08 -11.92 -6.32
N ILE A 382 -10.59 -12.41 -7.46
CA ILE A 382 -10.30 -13.84 -7.67
C ILE A 382 -9.14 -14.28 -6.77
N GLY A 383 -8.02 -13.58 -6.75
CA GLY A 383 -6.90 -13.93 -5.86
C GLY A 383 -7.29 -13.90 -4.37
N THR A 384 -8.15 -12.98 -3.97
CA THR A 384 -8.73 -13.00 -2.61
C THR A 384 -9.54 -14.27 -2.36
N THR A 385 -10.31 -14.73 -3.34
CA THR A 385 -11.07 -15.99 -3.25
C THR A 385 -10.14 -17.20 -3.11
N GLU A 386 -9.02 -17.22 -3.83
CA GLU A 386 -7.98 -18.25 -3.69
C GLU A 386 -7.41 -18.24 -2.26
N ALA A 387 -7.15 -17.05 -1.71
CA ALA A 387 -6.57 -16.92 -0.37
C ALA A 387 -7.53 -17.44 0.70
N LEU A 388 -8.83 -17.20 0.53
CA LEU A 388 -9.87 -17.74 1.39
C LEU A 388 -9.99 -19.27 1.30
N LYS A 389 -9.77 -19.85 0.11
CA LYS A 389 -9.77 -21.31 -0.11
C LYS A 389 -8.56 -21.98 0.55
N VAL A 390 -7.35 -21.47 0.32
CA VAL A 390 -6.12 -22.04 0.92
C VAL A 390 -6.16 -22.01 2.44
N THR A 391 -6.83 -21.02 3.01
CA THR A 391 -6.94 -20.84 4.46
C THR A 391 -8.26 -21.36 5.05
N ASP A 392 -9.06 -22.14 4.31
CA ASP A 392 -10.40 -22.57 4.73
C ASP A 392 -10.40 -23.43 6.00
N LYS A 393 -9.36 -24.24 6.18
CA LYS A 393 -9.14 -25.17 7.28
C LYS A 393 -8.25 -24.63 8.40
N TYR A 394 -7.84 -23.37 8.31
CA TYR A 394 -7.02 -22.75 9.37
C TYR A 394 -7.73 -22.79 10.72
N ALA A 395 -6.97 -23.05 11.78
CA ALA A 395 -7.52 -23.02 13.12
C ALA A 395 -7.97 -21.60 13.49
N GLN A 396 -8.89 -21.50 14.47
CA GLN A 396 -9.34 -20.22 14.98
C GLN A 396 -8.14 -19.36 15.44
N GLY A 397 -8.08 -18.12 14.95
CA GLY A 397 -6.98 -17.19 15.25
C GLY A 397 -5.82 -17.21 14.26
N GLN A 398 -5.72 -18.21 13.36
CA GLN A 398 -4.70 -18.21 12.30
C GLN A 398 -5.14 -17.43 11.05
N ARG A 399 -6.44 -17.11 10.93
CA ARG A 399 -6.98 -16.35 9.82
C ARG A 399 -7.83 -15.20 10.31
N LYS A 400 -7.66 -14.03 9.68
CA LYS A 400 -8.53 -12.86 9.81
C LYS A 400 -8.90 -12.35 8.43
N VAL A 401 -10.16 -12.00 8.22
CA VAL A 401 -10.68 -11.53 6.93
C VAL A 401 -11.37 -10.18 7.13
N ILE A 402 -11.02 -9.20 6.29
CA ILE A 402 -11.62 -7.86 6.26
C ILE A 402 -12.06 -7.58 4.84
N LEU A 403 -13.37 -7.65 4.59
CA LEU A 403 -13.97 -7.30 3.30
C LEU A 403 -14.78 -6.02 3.45
N GLY A 404 -14.36 -4.98 2.75
CA GLY A 404 -15.11 -3.73 2.65
C GLY A 404 -15.79 -3.57 1.29
N PRO A 405 -16.61 -2.53 1.09
CA PRO A 405 -17.21 -2.21 -0.20
C PRO A 405 -16.22 -1.44 -1.10
N TRP A 406 -14.99 -1.95 -1.22
CA TRP A 406 -13.86 -1.23 -1.82
C TRP A 406 -13.58 -1.69 -3.25
N LEU A 407 -13.02 -0.79 -4.05
CA LEU A 407 -12.31 -1.09 -5.29
C LEU A 407 -10.89 -1.59 -5.00
N HIS A 408 -10.10 -1.86 -6.04
CA HIS A 408 -8.70 -2.27 -5.95
C HIS A 408 -7.79 -1.35 -5.13
N GLY A 409 -8.17 -0.07 -4.97
CA GLY A 409 -7.51 0.85 -4.05
C GLY A 409 -7.54 0.41 -2.59
N GLY A 410 -8.42 -0.53 -2.23
CA GLY A 410 -8.73 -0.91 -0.87
C GLY A 410 -9.46 0.21 -0.12
N ASN A 411 -9.20 0.29 1.17
CA ASN A 411 -9.80 1.23 2.11
C ASN A 411 -9.38 2.70 1.87
N ALA A 412 -9.64 3.28 0.71
CA ALA A 412 -9.10 4.59 0.33
C ALA A 412 -10.11 5.58 -0.27
N GLN A 413 -11.32 5.14 -0.63
CA GLN A 413 -12.34 6.01 -1.21
C GLN A 413 -13.76 5.53 -0.84
N TYR A 414 -14.69 6.46 -0.72
CA TYR A 414 -16.11 6.16 -0.42
C TYR A 414 -16.93 5.80 -1.65
N ASP A 415 -16.58 6.34 -2.81
CA ASP A 415 -17.48 6.30 -3.97
C ASP A 415 -17.04 5.21 -4.95
N VAL A 416 -18.02 4.44 -5.43
CA VAL A 416 -17.85 3.34 -6.38
C VAL A 416 -18.73 3.65 -7.58
N GLY A 417 -18.18 4.41 -8.54
CA GLY A 417 -18.94 4.94 -9.66
C GLY A 417 -20.11 5.79 -9.15
N PRO A 418 -21.38 5.45 -9.49
CA PRO A 418 -22.56 6.20 -9.05
C PRO A 418 -22.99 5.90 -7.59
N ILE A 419 -22.30 5.00 -6.88
CA ILE A 419 -22.66 4.59 -5.52
C ILE A 419 -21.86 5.40 -4.52
N HIS A 420 -22.55 6.15 -3.66
CA HIS A 420 -21.95 6.97 -2.60
C HIS A 420 -22.12 6.33 -1.22
N LEU A 421 -21.04 5.82 -0.63
CA LEU A 421 -21.08 5.14 0.67
C LEU A 421 -21.08 6.15 1.82
N GLY A 422 -21.69 5.79 2.96
CA GLY A 422 -21.59 6.59 4.19
C GLY A 422 -20.22 6.46 4.85
N ARG A 423 -20.02 7.17 5.98
CA ARG A 423 -18.75 7.19 6.75
C ARG A 423 -18.20 5.79 7.09
N ALA A 424 -19.09 4.83 7.37
CA ALA A 424 -18.70 3.45 7.66
C ALA A 424 -18.21 2.65 6.43
N GLY A 425 -18.23 3.26 5.22
CA GLY A 425 -17.66 2.67 4.01
C GLY A 425 -16.13 2.57 4.08
N LEU A 426 -15.48 3.39 4.91
CA LEU A 426 -14.07 3.31 5.23
C LEU A 426 -13.84 2.89 6.69
N ARG A 427 -12.78 2.13 6.91
CA ARG A 427 -12.28 1.71 8.22
C ARG A 427 -11.16 2.63 8.67
N HIS A 428 -11.45 3.48 9.65
CA HIS A 428 -10.45 4.34 10.27
C HIS A 428 -9.50 3.57 11.22
N ASP A 429 -9.81 2.30 11.50
CA ASP A 429 -9.02 1.42 12.35
C ASP A 429 -8.18 0.40 11.55
N ILE A 430 -8.02 0.56 10.24
CA ILE A 430 -7.43 -0.49 9.39
C ILE A 430 -5.99 -0.84 9.78
N ASP A 431 -5.19 0.16 10.15
CA ASP A 431 -3.83 0.00 10.65
C ASP A 431 -3.79 -0.78 11.97
N LEU A 432 -4.71 -0.50 12.90
CA LEU A 432 -4.89 -1.28 14.12
C LEU A 432 -5.16 -2.74 13.83
N GLN A 433 -5.88 -3.03 12.74
CA GLN A 433 -6.16 -4.41 12.39
C GLN A 433 -4.93 -5.16 11.89
N HIS A 434 -3.97 -4.47 11.26
CA HIS A 434 -2.70 -5.03 10.76
C HIS A 434 -1.66 -5.21 11.87
N MET A 435 -1.74 -4.43 12.94
CA MET A 435 -0.77 -4.42 14.04
C MET A 435 -1.13 -5.35 15.22
N ARG A 436 -2.31 -5.99 15.20
CA ARG A 436 -2.88 -6.74 16.34
C ARG A 436 -2.96 -8.24 16.12
#